data_AF-A0A550BU68-F1
#
_entry.id   AF-A0A550BU68-F1
#
_cell.length_a   1.000
_cell.length_b   1.000
_cell.length_c   1.000
_cell.angle_alpha   90.00
_cell.angle_beta   90.00
_cell.angle_gamma   90.00
#
_symmetry.space_group_name_H-M   'P 1'
#
loop_
_entity.id
_entity.type
_entity.pdbx_description
1 polymer ?
#
loop_
_entity_poly.entity_id
_entity_poly.type
_entity_poly.pdbx_seq_one_letter_code
_entity_poly.pdbx_strand_id
1 'polypeptide(L)'
;MALMIRKGFRTRRLIIFLALSATMYIAALLHTCLLMYRVILGVDLTPDVAAHNVWWSDLTHWHIRTLSVLQFMQNVIGDLILAFRTYVAWSYTIWVVVLPSPMFLLGFVTGILSLMPTTPSPFLQLVIRICLPSSLAYSLTMIVLLIWRLSAVHAESSRAGVRDATRPPVLLRIARVVAETGALYVVTYALFIALNFMGRLEMFIVQSALMPIGGGCSVIILLARH
;
A
#
# COMPACT_ATOMS: atom_id res chain seq x y z
N MET A 1 -5.18 14.81 -37.63
CA MET A 1 -6.35 14.68 -36.72
C MET A 1 -6.14 13.73 -35.53
N ALA A 2 -5.02 12.98 -35.43
CA ALA A 2 -4.73 12.09 -34.29
C ALA A 2 -4.18 12.80 -33.01
N LEU A 3 -3.85 14.10 -33.10
CA LEU A 3 -3.21 14.84 -32.00
C LEU A 3 -4.22 15.45 -31.00
N MET A 4 -5.49 15.65 -31.39
CA MET A 4 -6.50 16.30 -30.55
C MET A 4 -7.20 15.33 -29.58
N ILE A 5 -7.31 14.05 -29.93
CA ILE A 5 -7.83 12.98 -29.04
C ILE A 5 -6.88 12.71 -27.85
N ARG A 6 -5.60 13.08 -27.99
CA ARG A 6 -4.57 12.86 -26.96
C ARG A 6 -4.69 13.77 -25.74
N LYS A 7 -5.30 14.96 -25.87
CA LYS A 7 -5.42 15.93 -24.76
C LYS A 7 -6.52 15.54 -23.75
N GLY A 8 -7.71 15.17 -24.21
CA GLY A 8 -8.84 14.85 -23.32
C GLY A 8 -8.62 13.58 -22.48
N PHE A 9 -7.94 12.59 -23.04
CA PHE A 9 -7.64 11.33 -22.35
C PHE A 9 -6.64 11.49 -21.19
N ARG A 10 -5.77 12.51 -21.26
CA ARG A 10 -4.76 12.80 -20.23
C ARG A 10 -5.39 13.41 -18.98
N THR A 11 -6.42 14.24 -19.14
CA THR A 11 -7.11 14.92 -18.03
C THR A 11 -7.94 13.95 -17.19
N ARG A 12 -8.72 13.05 -17.80
CA ARG A 12 -9.54 12.08 -17.05
C ARG A 12 -8.70 11.15 -16.17
N ARG A 13 -7.59 10.63 -16.70
CA ARG A 13 -6.66 9.77 -15.94
C ARG A 13 -6.01 10.49 -14.77
N LEU A 14 -5.65 11.77 -14.96
CA LEU A 14 -5.11 12.60 -13.88
C LEU A 14 -6.15 12.78 -12.76
N ILE A 15 -7.40 13.08 -13.10
CA ILE A 15 -8.48 13.27 -12.11
C ILE A 15 -8.71 11.98 -11.32
N ILE A 16 -8.81 10.83 -11.98
CA ILE A 16 -9.00 9.54 -11.30
C ILE A 16 -7.84 9.26 -10.35
N PHE A 17 -6.60 9.47 -10.81
CA PHE A 17 -5.42 9.24 -9.98
C PHE A 17 -5.32 10.21 -8.79
N LEU A 18 -5.67 11.48 -8.98
CA LEU A 18 -5.76 12.48 -7.92
C LEU A 18 -6.84 12.09 -6.91
N ALA A 19 -8.02 11.66 -7.37
CA ALA A 19 -9.10 11.21 -6.51
C ALA A 19 -8.68 9.99 -5.67
N LEU A 20 -8.09 8.95 -6.29
CA LEU A 20 -7.60 7.78 -5.57
C LEU A 20 -6.53 8.14 -4.53
N SER A 21 -5.58 9.01 -4.90
CA SER A 21 -4.53 9.46 -3.98
C SER A 21 -5.09 10.27 -2.81
N ALA A 22 -6.05 11.16 -3.08
CA ALA A 22 -6.74 11.94 -2.05
C ALA A 22 -7.57 11.05 -1.12
N THR A 23 -8.32 10.07 -1.65
CA THR A 23 -9.05 9.09 -0.85
C THR A 23 -8.11 8.30 0.06
N MET A 24 -6.98 7.83 -0.47
CA MET A 24 -5.99 7.08 0.29
C MET A 24 -5.35 7.93 1.41
N TYR A 25 -5.09 9.20 1.15
CA TYR A 25 -4.58 10.15 2.14
C TYR A 25 -5.60 10.44 3.25
N ILE A 26 -6.86 10.71 2.89
CA ILE A 26 -7.94 10.92 3.86
C ILE A 26 -8.13 9.67 4.73
N ALA A 27 -8.11 8.48 4.12
CA ALA A 27 -8.17 7.22 4.86
C ALA A 27 -6.99 7.08 5.83
N ALA A 28 -5.77 7.49 5.44
CA ALA A 28 -4.59 7.44 6.30
C ALA A 28 -4.69 8.41 7.48
N LEU A 29 -5.20 9.60 7.24
CA LEU A 29 -5.44 10.58 8.27
C LEU A 29 -6.46 10.07 9.28
N LEU A 30 -7.62 9.59 8.81
CA LEU A 30 -8.66 9.01 9.67
C LEU A 30 -8.14 7.81 10.46
N HIS A 31 -7.36 6.93 9.83
CA HIS A 31 -6.75 5.78 10.49
C HIS A 31 -5.81 6.23 11.62
N THR A 32 -4.98 7.25 11.37
CA THR A 32 -4.06 7.81 12.38
C THR A 32 -4.82 8.48 13.53
N CYS A 33 -5.87 9.24 13.23
CA CYS A 33 -6.72 9.86 14.26
C CYS A 33 -7.40 8.80 15.15
N LEU A 34 -7.91 7.71 14.57
CA LEU A 34 -8.54 6.62 15.33
C LEU A 34 -7.52 5.85 16.19
N LEU A 35 -6.29 5.67 15.71
CA LEU A 35 -5.22 5.11 16.52
C LEU A 35 -4.88 6.01 17.71
N MET A 36 -4.75 7.31 17.49
CA MET A 36 -4.48 8.27 18.57
C MET A 36 -5.62 8.27 19.59
N TYR A 37 -6.87 8.27 19.13
CA TYR A 37 -8.04 8.14 19.99
C TYR A 37 -8.00 6.86 20.83
N ARG A 38 -7.66 5.71 20.23
CA ARG A 38 -7.53 4.43 20.95
C ARG A 38 -6.42 4.46 22.01
N VAL A 39 -5.30 5.11 21.71
CA VAL A 39 -4.19 5.27 22.67
C VAL A 39 -4.60 6.16 23.84
N ILE A 40 -5.22 7.32 23.58
CA ILE A 40 -5.67 8.24 24.63
C ILE A 40 -6.66 7.54 25.56
N LEU A 41 -7.70 6.91 25.00
CA LEU A 41 -8.67 6.17 25.81
C LEU A 41 -8.06 4.98 26.55
N GLY A 42 -7.10 4.28 25.93
CA GLY A 42 -6.42 3.17 26.57
C GLY A 42 -5.61 3.61 27.80
N VAL A 43 -4.99 4.78 27.74
CA VAL A 43 -4.24 5.36 28.86
C VAL A 43 -5.19 5.86 29.96
N ASP A 44 -6.29 6.53 29.59
CA ASP A 44 -7.20 7.15 30.57
C ASP A 44 -8.10 6.12 31.30
N LEU A 45 -8.56 5.07 30.61
CA LEU A 45 -9.59 4.15 31.14
C LEU A 45 -9.03 2.96 31.93
N THR A 46 -7.71 2.73 31.93
CA THR A 46 -7.12 1.50 32.52
C THR A 46 -5.98 1.78 33.50
N PRO A 47 -6.28 2.26 34.73
CA PRO A 47 -5.26 2.41 35.76
C PRO A 47 -4.71 1.06 36.26
N ASP A 48 -5.45 -0.03 36.06
CA ASP A 48 -5.02 -1.40 36.39
C ASP A 48 -4.43 -2.13 35.18
N VAL A 49 -3.33 -2.86 35.39
CA VAL A 49 -2.59 -3.61 34.37
C VAL A 49 -3.47 -4.69 33.73
N ALA A 50 -4.35 -5.32 34.51
CA ALA A 50 -5.27 -6.33 33.99
C ALA A 50 -6.29 -5.73 33.01
N ALA A 51 -6.89 -4.59 33.38
CA ALA A 51 -7.81 -3.86 32.52
C ALA A 51 -7.13 -3.37 31.23
N HIS A 52 -5.86 -2.97 31.31
CA HIS A 52 -5.05 -2.56 30.16
C HIS A 52 -4.92 -3.70 29.14
N ASN A 53 -4.58 -4.91 29.60
CA ASN A 53 -4.45 -6.07 28.72
C ASN A 53 -5.79 -6.44 28.06
N VAL A 54 -6.91 -6.32 28.78
CA VAL A 54 -8.25 -6.54 28.23
C VAL A 54 -8.58 -5.51 27.14
N TRP A 55 -8.30 -4.22 27.36
CA TRP A 55 -8.53 -3.16 26.37
C TRP A 55 -7.76 -3.37 25.06
N TRP A 56 -6.49 -3.77 25.15
CA TRP A 56 -5.67 -3.99 23.95
C TRP A 56 -6.01 -5.28 23.20
N SER A 57 -6.47 -6.31 23.93
CA SER A 57 -6.87 -7.59 23.35
C SER A 57 -8.32 -7.62 22.86
N ASP A 58 -9.17 -6.70 23.31
CA ASP A 58 -10.56 -6.63 22.87
C ASP A 58 -10.69 -5.98 21.48
N LEU A 59 -10.73 -6.84 20.46
CA LEU A 59 -10.90 -6.48 19.05
C LEU A 59 -12.35 -6.16 18.66
N THR A 60 -13.32 -6.24 19.58
CA THR A 60 -14.75 -6.14 19.23
C THR A 60 -15.21 -4.69 19.05
N HIS A 61 -14.48 -3.74 19.63
CA HIS A 61 -14.80 -2.32 19.62
C HIS A 61 -14.98 -1.75 18.20
N TRP A 62 -15.95 -0.83 18.04
CA TRP A 62 -16.29 -0.23 16.75
C TRP A 62 -15.09 0.42 16.05
N HIS A 63 -14.22 1.09 16.80
CA HIS A 63 -13.06 1.81 16.26
C HIS A 63 -12.03 0.86 15.65
N ILE A 64 -11.89 -0.36 16.18
CA ILE A 64 -11.01 -1.40 15.64
C ILE A 64 -11.55 -1.90 14.30
N ARG A 65 -12.87 -2.10 14.20
CA ARG A 65 -13.51 -2.46 12.93
C ARG A 65 -13.31 -1.36 11.89
N THR A 66 -13.47 -0.10 12.28
CA THR A 66 -13.22 1.04 11.39
C THR A 66 -11.77 1.11 10.93
N LEU A 67 -10.81 0.87 11.84
CA LEU A 67 -9.38 0.77 11.49
C LEU A 67 -9.14 -0.35 10.46
N SER A 68 -9.71 -1.55 10.66
CA SER A 68 -9.59 -2.65 9.71
C SER A 68 -10.19 -2.31 8.33
N VAL A 69 -11.35 -1.65 8.28
CA VAL A 69 -11.96 -1.19 7.03
C VAL A 69 -11.09 -0.17 6.31
N LEU A 70 -10.55 0.82 7.04
CA LEU A 70 -9.66 1.83 6.48
C LEU A 70 -8.38 1.19 5.94
N GLN A 71 -7.76 0.29 6.70
CA GLN A 71 -6.57 -0.45 6.28
C GLN A 71 -6.85 -1.31 5.04
N PHE A 72 -7.98 -2.01 5.00
CA PHE A 72 -8.38 -2.78 3.81
C PHE A 72 -8.52 -1.88 2.57
N MET A 73 -9.24 -0.77 2.70
CA MET A 73 -9.43 0.20 1.61
C MET A 73 -8.09 0.75 1.12
N GLN A 74 -7.18 1.09 2.04
CA GLN A 74 -5.85 1.60 1.69
C GLN A 74 -5.01 0.56 0.96
N ASN A 75 -5.01 -0.69 1.41
CA ASN A 75 -4.28 -1.77 0.75
C ASN A 75 -4.81 -1.99 -0.67
N VAL A 76 -6.13 -2.07 -0.84
CA VAL A 76 -6.75 -2.26 -2.17
C VAL A 76 -6.45 -1.08 -3.10
N ILE A 77 -6.61 0.15 -2.63
CA ILE A 77 -6.31 1.34 -3.44
C ILE A 77 -4.81 1.39 -3.79
N GLY A 78 -3.93 1.10 -2.83
CA GLY A 78 -2.48 1.07 -3.03
C GLY A 78 -2.06 0.04 -4.07
N ASP A 79 -2.57 -1.18 -3.97
CA ASP A 79 -2.31 -2.27 -4.92
C ASP A 79 -2.83 -1.93 -6.32
N LEU A 80 -4.04 -1.35 -6.43
CA LEU A 80 -4.60 -0.91 -7.72
C LEU A 80 -3.78 0.22 -8.35
N ILE A 81 -3.29 1.18 -7.56
CA ILE A 81 -2.40 2.24 -8.05
C ILE A 81 -1.09 1.63 -8.58
N LEU A 82 -0.50 0.67 -7.85
CA LEU A 82 0.74 0.01 -8.22
C LEU A 82 0.56 -0.86 -9.48
N ALA A 83 -0.55 -1.59 -9.58
CA ALA A 83 -0.98 -2.33 -10.77
C ALA A 83 -1.09 -1.43 -11.99
N PHE A 84 -1.82 -0.32 -11.85
CA PHE A 84 -2.01 0.65 -12.93
C PHE A 84 -0.69 1.27 -13.40
N ARG A 85 0.21 1.64 -12.48
CA ARG A 85 1.51 2.21 -12.85
C ARG A 85 2.38 1.22 -13.60
N THR A 86 2.40 -0.02 -13.14
CA THR A 86 3.17 -1.08 -13.79
C THR A 86 2.60 -1.39 -15.16
N TYR A 87 1.28 -1.45 -15.31
CA TYR A 87 0.61 -1.59 -16.59
C TYR A 87 1.01 -0.48 -17.60
N VAL A 88 1.06 0.79 -17.14
CA VAL A 88 1.48 1.91 -17.97
C VAL A 88 2.97 1.86 -18.30
N ALA A 89 3.84 1.48 -17.36
CA ALA A 89 5.29 1.35 -17.57
C ALA A 89 5.63 0.26 -18.61
N TRP A 90 4.79 -0.76 -18.69
CA TRP A 90 4.88 -1.87 -19.65
C TRP A 90 4.08 -1.63 -20.93
N SER A 91 3.85 -0.36 -21.29
CA SER A 91 3.18 0.02 -22.54
C SER A 91 1.83 -0.66 -22.74
N TYR A 92 1.03 -0.79 -21.67
CA TYR A 92 -0.31 -1.39 -21.68
C TYR A 92 -0.33 -2.91 -21.94
N THR A 93 0.75 -3.62 -21.61
CA THR A 93 0.79 -5.10 -21.66
C THR A 93 0.04 -5.71 -20.48
N ILE A 94 -1.11 -6.35 -20.73
CA ILE A 94 -2.00 -6.87 -19.68
C ILE A 94 -1.40 -8.03 -18.87
N TRP A 95 -0.51 -8.82 -19.48
CA TRP A 95 0.14 -9.98 -18.86
C TRP A 95 0.88 -9.64 -17.56
N VAL A 96 1.42 -8.42 -17.47
CA VAL A 96 2.18 -7.94 -16.31
C VAL A 96 1.28 -7.74 -15.09
N VAL A 97 -0.01 -7.48 -15.30
CA VAL A 97 -1.01 -7.33 -14.23
C VAL A 97 -1.68 -8.67 -13.91
N VAL A 98 -1.93 -9.48 -14.93
CA VAL A 98 -2.58 -10.80 -14.78
C VAL A 98 -1.70 -11.75 -13.97
N LEU A 99 -0.39 -11.78 -14.23
CA LEU A 99 0.54 -12.67 -13.54
C LEU A 99 0.48 -12.56 -11.99
N PRO A 100 0.55 -11.36 -11.38
CA PRO A 100 0.45 -11.22 -9.92
C PRO A 100 -1.00 -11.18 -9.40
N SER A 101 -2.02 -11.14 -10.26
CA SER A 101 -3.42 -11.03 -9.84
C SER A 101 -3.93 -12.13 -8.88
N PRO A 102 -3.48 -13.41 -8.94
CA PRO A 102 -3.89 -14.40 -7.95
C PRO A 102 -3.45 -14.04 -6.53
N MET A 103 -2.27 -13.44 -6.37
CA MET A 103 -1.77 -12.99 -5.06
C MET A 103 -2.58 -11.82 -4.52
N PHE A 104 -3.00 -10.90 -5.40
CA PHE A 104 -3.92 -9.81 -5.06
C PHE A 104 -5.28 -10.35 -4.60
N LEU A 105 -5.86 -11.32 -5.32
CA LEU A 105 -7.14 -11.91 -4.94
C LEU A 105 -7.07 -12.60 -3.58
N LEU A 106 -5.97 -13.30 -3.28
CA LEU A 106 -5.75 -13.88 -1.95
C LEU A 106 -5.72 -12.80 -0.87
N GLY A 107 -4.97 -11.71 -1.08
CA GLY A 107 -4.95 -10.57 -0.15
C GLY A 107 -6.32 -9.90 0.03
N PHE A 108 -7.07 -9.78 -1.06
CA PHE A 108 -8.41 -9.19 -1.07
C PHE A 108 -9.41 -10.02 -0.26
N VAL A 109 -9.42 -11.34 -0.47
CA VAL A 109 -10.27 -12.28 0.29
C VAL A 109 -9.94 -12.21 1.78
N THR A 110 -8.65 -12.18 2.14
CA THR A 110 -8.23 -12.05 3.54
C THR A 110 -8.62 -10.72 4.14
N GLY A 111 -8.53 -9.64 3.37
CA GLY A 111 -9.04 -8.34 3.76
C GLY A 111 -10.51 -8.42 4.14
N ILE A 112 -11.35 -9.03 3.30
CA ILE A 112 -12.78 -9.23 3.60
C ILE A 112 -12.98 -10.10 4.84
N LEU A 113 -12.26 -11.22 4.97
CA LEU A 113 -12.37 -12.11 6.12
C LEU A 113 -11.95 -11.41 7.42
N SER A 114 -10.98 -10.49 7.36
CA SER A 114 -10.54 -9.70 8.52
C SER A 114 -11.59 -8.70 9.03
N LEU A 115 -12.60 -8.37 8.20
CA LEU A 115 -13.72 -7.52 8.60
C LEU A 115 -14.81 -8.28 9.35
N MET A 116 -14.83 -9.61 9.22
CA MET A 116 -15.85 -10.43 9.87
C MET A 116 -15.54 -10.58 11.36
N PRO A 117 -16.45 -10.21 12.27
CA PRO A 117 -16.28 -10.42 13.71
C PRO A 117 -16.40 -11.91 13.98
N THR A 118 -15.29 -12.62 13.85
CA THR A 118 -15.22 -14.06 14.02
C THR A 118 -14.41 -14.37 15.25
N THR A 119 -14.90 -15.31 16.04
CA THR A 119 -14.09 -15.95 17.07
C THR A 119 -12.86 -16.57 16.38
N PRO A 120 -11.69 -16.56 17.03
CA PRO A 120 -10.45 -17.06 16.44
C PRO A 120 -10.59 -18.55 16.12
N SER A 121 -10.99 -18.87 14.90
CA SER A 121 -11.02 -20.24 14.40
C SER A 121 -9.61 -20.62 13.90
N PRO A 122 -9.16 -21.88 14.08
CA PRO A 122 -7.89 -22.34 13.54
C PRO A 122 -7.78 -22.12 12.02
N PHE A 123 -8.92 -22.24 11.32
CA PHE A 123 -9.01 -21.98 9.88
C PHE A 123 -8.69 -20.52 9.53
N LEU A 124 -9.28 -19.56 10.25
CA LEU A 124 -9.01 -18.14 10.02
C LEU A 124 -7.52 -17.81 10.27
N GLN A 125 -6.92 -18.38 11.31
CA GLN A 125 -5.49 -18.18 11.58
C GLN A 125 -4.62 -18.73 10.44
N LEU A 126 -4.96 -19.91 9.90
CA LEU A 126 -4.27 -20.47 8.74
C LEU A 126 -4.38 -19.56 7.52
N VAL A 127 -5.59 -19.06 7.23
CA VAL A 127 -5.83 -18.15 6.11
C VAL A 127 -4.99 -16.88 6.27
N ILE A 128 -4.99 -16.25 7.45
CA ILE A 128 -4.17 -15.05 7.71
C ILE A 128 -2.67 -15.34 7.51
N ARG A 129 -2.17 -16.49 8.00
CA ARG A 129 -0.76 -16.88 7.88
C ARG A 129 -0.32 -17.12 6.43
N ILE A 130 -1.20 -17.57 5.56
CA ILE A 130 -0.89 -17.79 4.14
C ILE A 130 -0.99 -16.46 3.37
N CYS A 131 -2.01 -15.67 3.67
CA CYS A 131 -2.35 -14.52 2.86
C CYS A 131 -1.55 -13.25 3.17
N LEU A 132 -1.03 -13.11 4.40
CA LEU A 132 -0.11 -12.03 4.72
C LEU A 132 1.18 -12.10 3.85
N PRO A 133 1.91 -13.24 3.80
CA PRO A 133 3.01 -13.42 2.85
C PRO A 133 2.60 -13.27 1.38
N SER A 134 1.40 -13.70 0.99
CA SER A 134 0.98 -13.55 -0.42
C SER A 134 0.78 -12.08 -0.80
N SER A 135 0.22 -11.26 0.11
CA SER A 135 0.09 -9.82 -0.09
C SER A 135 1.46 -9.13 -0.16
N LEU A 136 2.42 -9.51 0.70
CA LEU A 136 3.80 -9.03 0.59
C LEU A 136 4.43 -9.41 -0.74
N ALA A 137 4.27 -10.67 -1.16
CA ALA A 137 4.81 -11.17 -2.41
C ALA A 137 4.20 -10.46 -3.63
N TYR A 138 2.91 -10.11 -3.58
CA TYR A 138 2.27 -9.26 -4.58
C TYR A 138 2.97 -7.90 -4.69
N SER A 139 3.04 -7.14 -3.58
CA SER A 139 3.63 -5.80 -3.59
C SER A 139 5.11 -5.84 -4.01
N LEU A 140 5.86 -6.84 -3.55
CA LEU A 140 7.26 -7.04 -3.93
C LEU A 140 7.40 -7.34 -5.43
N THR A 141 6.61 -8.26 -5.97
CA THR A 141 6.62 -8.62 -7.40
C THR A 141 6.33 -7.39 -8.26
N MET A 142 5.32 -6.62 -7.88
CA MET A 142 4.92 -5.41 -8.58
C MET A 142 6.03 -4.33 -8.56
N ILE A 143 6.68 -4.12 -7.42
CA ILE A 143 7.79 -3.17 -7.28
C ILE A 143 9.00 -3.64 -8.11
N VAL A 144 9.35 -4.91 -8.05
CA VAL A 144 10.46 -5.49 -8.84
C VAL A 144 10.21 -5.34 -10.33
N LEU A 145 9.00 -5.66 -10.82
CA LEU A 145 8.62 -5.49 -12.23
C LEU A 145 8.67 -4.03 -12.67
N LEU A 146 8.27 -3.11 -11.79
CA LEU A 146 8.33 -1.69 -12.05
C LEU A 146 9.80 -1.21 -12.15
N ILE A 147 10.62 -1.51 -11.15
CA ILE A 147 12.05 -1.15 -11.11
C ILE A 147 12.79 -1.74 -12.30
N TRP A 148 12.57 -3.02 -12.60
CA TRP A 148 13.21 -3.69 -13.73
C TRP A 148 12.88 -3.00 -15.05
N ARG A 149 11.61 -2.70 -15.30
CA ARG A 149 11.20 -1.99 -16.52
C ARG A 149 11.81 -0.60 -16.62
N LEU A 150 11.86 0.12 -15.51
CA LEU A 150 12.48 1.44 -15.43
C LEU A 150 13.98 1.39 -15.73
N SER A 151 14.69 0.40 -15.18
CA SER A 151 16.11 0.20 -15.47
C SER A 151 16.38 -0.16 -16.93
N ALA A 152 15.50 -0.97 -17.55
CA ALA A 152 15.61 -1.34 -18.95
C ALA A 152 15.44 -0.13 -19.88
N VAL A 153 14.40 0.68 -19.63
CA VAL A 153 14.16 1.92 -20.38
C VAL A 153 15.31 2.92 -20.19
N HIS A 154 15.89 2.98 -19.00
CA HIS A 154 17.05 3.83 -18.73
C HIS A 154 18.29 3.38 -19.52
N ALA A 155 18.56 2.07 -19.54
CA ALA A 155 19.68 1.50 -20.29
C ALA A 155 19.52 1.73 -21.80
N GLU A 156 18.32 1.57 -22.34
CA GLU A 156 18.00 1.82 -23.74
C GLU A 156 18.18 3.31 -24.11
N SER A 157 17.66 4.21 -23.28
CA SER A 157 17.82 5.66 -23.47
C SER A 157 19.29 6.10 -23.43
N SER A 158 20.08 5.46 -22.54
CA SER A 158 21.52 5.72 -22.43
C SER A 158 22.29 5.23 -23.65
N ARG A 159 21.92 4.08 -24.22
CA ARG A 159 22.53 3.53 -25.44
C ARG A 159 22.21 4.33 -26.69
N ALA A 160 21.01 4.89 -26.77
CA ALA A 160 20.57 5.70 -27.92
C ALA A 160 21.26 7.08 -28.01
N GLY A 161 22.14 7.44 -27.06
CA GLY A 161 22.85 8.72 -27.07
C GLY A 161 21.94 9.93 -26.83
N VAL A 162 20.66 9.71 -26.46
CA VAL A 162 19.71 10.75 -26.07
C VAL A 162 20.03 11.21 -24.65
N ARG A 163 21.26 11.70 -24.46
CA ARG A 163 21.63 12.54 -23.33
C ARG A 163 21.35 13.98 -23.78
N ASP A 164 20.11 14.43 -23.61
CA ASP A 164 19.94 15.86 -23.36
C ASP A 164 20.70 16.15 -22.07
N ALA A 165 21.91 16.70 -22.23
CA ALA A 165 23.00 16.67 -21.25
C ALA A 165 22.74 17.46 -19.96
N THR A 166 21.57 18.07 -19.80
CA THR A 166 21.31 19.06 -18.75
C THR A 166 20.25 18.67 -17.73
N ARG A 167 19.36 17.69 -18.00
CA ARG A 167 18.37 17.26 -17.00
C ARG A 167 18.11 15.75 -17.04
N PRO A 168 18.19 15.04 -15.90
CA PRO A 168 17.68 13.68 -15.84
C PRO A 168 16.20 13.70 -16.24
N PRO A 169 15.74 12.77 -17.10
CA PRO A 169 14.34 12.75 -17.50
C PRO A 169 13.46 12.66 -16.25
N VAL A 170 12.48 13.55 -16.15
CA VAL A 170 11.57 13.69 -14.99
C VAL A 170 10.97 12.33 -14.56
N LEU A 171 10.79 11.42 -15.51
CA LEU A 171 10.36 10.04 -15.29
C LEU A 171 11.29 9.25 -14.36
N LEU A 172 12.62 9.38 -14.45
CA LEU A 172 13.56 8.67 -13.57
C LEU A 172 13.48 9.17 -12.13
N ARG A 173 13.28 10.48 -11.93
CA ARG A 173 13.10 11.05 -10.59
C ARG A 173 11.83 10.49 -9.95
N ILE A 174 10.70 10.54 -10.67
CA ILE A 174 9.43 10.00 -10.17
C ILE A 174 9.57 8.50 -9.87
N ALA A 175 10.15 7.75 -10.81
CA ALA A 175 10.40 6.32 -10.66
C ALA A 175 11.23 5.96 -9.43
N ARG A 176 12.32 6.69 -9.21
CA ARG A 176 13.19 6.53 -8.03
C ARG A 176 12.42 6.79 -6.75
N VAL A 177 11.66 7.89 -6.68
CA VAL A 177 10.83 8.21 -5.51
C VAL A 177 9.80 7.10 -5.25
N VAL A 178 9.16 6.58 -6.29
CA VAL A 178 8.21 5.45 -6.16
C VAL A 178 8.90 4.19 -5.67
N ALA A 179 10.12 3.90 -6.15
CA ALA A 179 10.88 2.73 -5.73
C ALA A 179 11.37 2.86 -4.27
N GLU A 180 11.90 4.02 -3.88
CA GLU A 180 12.37 4.31 -2.52
C GLU A 180 11.22 4.23 -1.52
N THR A 181 10.08 4.86 -1.86
CA THR A 181 8.88 4.83 -1.01
C THR A 181 8.22 3.45 -0.96
N GLY A 182 8.14 2.74 -2.09
CA GLY A 182 7.64 1.36 -2.13
C GLY A 182 8.53 0.38 -1.36
N ALA A 183 9.85 0.56 -1.39
CA ALA A 183 10.80 -0.26 -0.62
C ALA A 183 10.59 -0.08 0.88
N LEU A 184 10.39 1.16 1.37
CA LEU A 184 10.07 1.42 2.77
C LEU A 184 8.79 0.71 3.21
N TYR A 185 7.75 0.74 2.37
CA TYR A 185 6.51 0.00 2.63
C TYR A 185 6.76 -1.51 2.73
N VAL A 186 7.45 -2.11 1.76
CA VAL A 186 7.74 -3.55 1.74
C VAL A 186 8.58 -3.99 2.94
N VAL A 187 9.61 -3.23 3.31
CA VAL A 187 10.47 -3.54 4.46
C VAL A 187 9.65 -3.50 5.76
N THR A 188 8.85 -2.45 5.94
CA THR A 188 7.99 -2.31 7.12
C THR A 188 6.95 -3.44 7.17
N TYR A 189 6.43 -3.86 6.00
CA TYR A 189 5.44 -4.93 5.93
C TYR A 189 6.05 -6.31 6.17
N ALA A 190 7.27 -6.55 5.69
CA ALA A 190 8.05 -7.74 6.02
C ALA A 190 8.34 -7.83 7.52
N LEU A 191 8.70 -6.71 8.15
CA LEU A 191 8.91 -6.64 9.60
C LEU A 191 7.62 -6.95 10.37
N PHE A 192 6.48 -6.40 9.94
CA PHE A 192 5.17 -6.72 10.52
C PHE A 192 4.87 -8.22 10.44
N ILE A 193 5.08 -8.83 9.27
CA ILE A 193 4.85 -10.27 9.06
C ILE A 193 5.78 -11.10 9.96
N ALA A 194 7.05 -10.75 10.07
CA ALA A 194 8.00 -11.43 10.94
C ALA A 194 7.56 -11.38 12.42
N LEU A 195 7.19 -10.20 12.92
CA LEU A 195 6.70 -10.03 14.30
C LEU A 195 5.40 -10.81 14.55
N ASN A 196 4.50 -10.84 13.56
CA ASN A 196 3.27 -11.61 13.63
C ASN A 196 3.54 -13.13 13.73
N PHE A 197 4.51 -13.65 12.97
CA PHE A 197 4.92 -15.06 13.10
C PHE A 197 5.58 -15.37 14.45
N MET A 198 6.23 -14.38 15.06
CA MET A 198 6.82 -14.50 16.40
C MET A 198 5.79 -14.34 17.53
N GLY A 199 4.54 -13.97 17.22
CA GLY A 199 3.50 -13.71 18.24
C GLY A 199 3.79 -12.50 19.13
N ARG A 200 4.57 -11.53 18.62
CA ARG A 200 5.03 -10.36 19.36
C ARG A 200 4.04 -9.20 19.26
N LEU A 201 3.71 -8.57 20.39
CA LEU A 201 2.76 -7.44 20.46
C LEU A 201 3.28 -6.19 19.73
N GLU A 202 4.60 -6.09 19.55
CA GLU A 202 5.26 -5.03 18.80
C GLU A 202 4.78 -4.97 17.34
N MET A 203 4.18 -6.05 16.82
CA MET A 203 3.55 -6.04 15.49
C MET A 203 2.49 -4.93 15.35
N PHE A 204 1.78 -4.56 16.41
CA PHE A 204 0.77 -3.50 16.36
C PHE A 204 1.38 -2.11 16.17
N ILE A 205 2.60 -1.89 16.68
CA ILE A 205 3.36 -0.66 16.48
C ILE A 205 3.83 -0.56 15.02
N VAL A 206 4.30 -1.67 14.46
CA VAL A 206 4.72 -1.70 13.05
C VAL A 206 3.50 -1.55 12.12
N GLN A 207 2.38 -2.17 12.47
CA GLN A 207 1.11 -2.03 11.75
C GLN A 207 0.61 -0.59 11.75
N SER A 208 0.69 0.11 12.88
CA SER A 208 0.26 1.51 12.97
C SER A 208 1.14 2.45 12.14
N ALA A 209 2.42 2.14 11.99
CA ALA A 209 3.35 2.88 11.12
C ALA A 209 3.14 2.60 9.61
N LEU A 210 2.67 1.42 9.23
CA LEU A 210 2.47 1.04 7.82
C LEU A 210 1.49 1.96 7.08
N MET A 211 0.38 2.33 7.73
CA MET A 211 -0.70 3.08 7.11
C MET A 211 -0.32 4.52 6.72
N PRO A 212 0.31 5.33 7.60
CA PRO A 212 0.78 6.66 7.21
C PRO A 212 1.92 6.59 6.19
N ILE A 213 2.77 5.55 6.22
CA ILE A 213 3.78 5.32 5.16
C ILE A 213 3.06 5.17 3.82
N GLY A 214 2.12 4.23 3.71
CA GLY A 214 1.34 4.03 2.49
C GLY A 214 0.69 5.33 2.00
N GLY A 215 -0.12 5.97 2.87
CA GLY A 215 -0.82 7.22 2.56
C GLY A 215 0.09 8.37 2.12
N GLY A 216 1.20 8.58 2.83
CA GLY A 216 2.17 9.63 2.54
C GLY A 216 2.88 9.46 1.20
N CYS A 217 3.17 8.22 0.81
CA CYS A 217 3.79 7.91 -0.48
C CYS A 217 2.94 8.44 -1.64
N SER A 218 1.61 8.29 -1.58
CA SER A 218 0.70 8.78 -2.62
C SER A 218 0.77 10.30 -2.80
N VAL A 219 0.92 11.06 -1.71
CA VAL A 219 1.04 12.52 -1.77
C VAL A 219 2.38 12.96 -2.37
N ILE A 220 3.49 12.33 -1.94
CA ILE A 220 4.83 12.64 -2.47
C ILE A 220 4.86 12.44 -3.99
N ILE A 221 4.20 11.39 -4.48
CA ILE A 221 4.15 11.10 -5.92
C ILE A 221 3.31 12.14 -6.67
N LEU A 222 2.28 12.71 -6.04
CA LEU A 222 1.52 13.81 -6.59
C LEU A 222 2.38 15.08 -6.72
N LEU A 223 3.14 15.38 -5.67
CA LEU A 223 4.00 16.57 -5.61
C LEU A 223 5.20 16.46 -6.56
N ALA A 224 5.80 15.28 -6.70
CA ALA A 224 6.95 15.04 -7.58
C ALA A 224 6.65 15.23 -9.08
N ARG A 225 5.38 15.43 -9.45
CA ARG A 225 4.94 15.68 -10.83
C ARG A 225 5.02 17.17 -11.22
N HIS A 226 5.10 18.07 -10.25
CA HIS A 226 5.25 19.51 -10.45
C HIS A 226 6.72 19.94 -10.23
#